data_AF-A0A5C6YLZ8-F1
#
_entry.id   AF-A0A5C6YLZ8-F1
#
_cell.length_a   1.000
_cell.length_b   1.000
_cell.length_c   1.000
_cell.angle_alpha   90.00
_cell.angle_beta   90.00
_cell.angle_gamma   90.00
#
_symmetry.space_group_name_H-M   'P 1'
#
loop_
_entity.id
_entity.type
_entity.pdbx_description
1 polymer ?
#
loop_
_entity_poly.entity_id
_entity_poly.type
_entity_poly.pdbx_seq_one_letter_code
_entity_poly.pdbx_strand_id
1 'polypeptide(L)'
;MMSNKSTNTKFAPQETETVTGFLTLTNKSKISVYLIAVAVLAVISPFLHVLYLIDDKEGIFGFSYMSSFMYSLSLPTMALCSGLLLKYVGTLLPHFNLYFKYISYSFLFVGIFFMVYTFVPMFDFSTSIYFTGLLVVSVILTVASHYLHKAVLTTEERLKKIISKLFDFIILETPRKHVSEEKQIDYVISYEKIINEIGDE
;
A
#
# COMPACT_ATOMS: atom_id res chain seq x y z
N MET A 1 -6.13 61.90 10.87
CA MET A 1 -7.24 60.91 10.79
C MET A 1 -6.69 59.66 10.11
N MET A 2 -6.58 58.56 10.86
CA MET A 2 -6.16 57.24 10.37
C MET A 2 -7.19 56.71 9.35
N SER A 3 -6.72 56.08 8.26
CA SER A 3 -7.51 55.12 7.51
C SER A 3 -6.69 53.85 7.36
N ASN A 4 -7.05 52.90 8.21
CA ASN A 4 -6.46 51.57 8.34
C ASN A 4 -7.03 50.70 7.19
N LYS A 5 -6.23 50.41 6.15
CA LYS A 5 -6.60 49.41 5.15
C LYS A 5 -5.90 48.09 5.49
N SER A 6 -6.63 47.26 6.22
CA SER A 6 -6.35 45.84 6.40
C SER A 6 -6.19 45.17 5.04
N THR A 7 -4.96 44.78 4.71
CA THR A 7 -4.67 43.86 3.60
C THR A 7 -5.15 42.47 4.01
N ASN A 8 -6.23 42.02 3.38
CA ASN A 8 -6.73 40.64 3.41
C ASN A 8 -5.59 39.66 3.12
N THR A 9 -5.00 39.07 4.15
CA THR A 9 -4.16 37.88 4.03
C THR A 9 -5.08 36.73 3.67
N LYS A 10 -5.21 36.45 2.37
CA LYS A 10 -5.79 35.19 1.90
C LYS A 10 -4.99 34.06 2.55
N PHE A 11 -5.68 33.35 3.43
CA PHE A 11 -5.25 32.12 4.09
C PHE A 11 -4.37 31.28 3.16
N ALA A 12 -3.17 30.93 3.66
CA ALA A 12 -2.38 29.86 3.08
C ALA A 12 -3.24 28.59 3.02
N PRO A 13 -3.26 27.85 1.91
CA PRO A 13 -3.97 26.59 1.87
C PRO A 13 -3.28 25.64 2.86
N GLN A 14 -4.04 25.16 3.85
CA GLN A 14 -3.62 23.99 4.65
C GLN A 14 -3.63 22.79 3.72
N GLU A 15 -2.47 22.40 3.19
CA GLU A 15 -2.32 21.13 2.50
C GLU A 15 -1.11 20.37 3.02
N THR A 16 -1.35 19.60 4.08
CA THR A 16 -0.58 18.39 4.36
C THR A 16 -1.51 17.18 4.42
N GLU A 17 -2.45 17.08 3.47
CA GLU A 17 -2.87 15.77 3.01
C GLU A 17 -1.93 15.42 1.86
N THR A 18 -1.09 14.40 2.10
CA THR A 18 -0.11 13.88 1.15
C THR A 18 -0.61 14.01 -0.29
N VAL A 19 0.12 14.73 -1.14
CA VAL A 19 -0.20 14.94 -2.57
C VAL A 19 -0.50 13.61 -3.28
N THR A 20 0.07 12.52 -2.77
CA THR A 20 -0.25 11.13 -3.14
C THR A 20 -1.70 10.73 -2.81
N GLY A 21 -2.18 10.97 -1.59
CA GLY A 21 -3.57 10.72 -1.19
C GLY A 21 -4.57 11.52 -2.02
N PHE A 22 -4.31 12.82 -2.25
CA PHE A 22 -5.21 13.67 -3.02
C PHE A 22 -5.27 13.28 -4.50
N LEU A 23 -4.14 12.94 -5.15
CA LEU A 23 -4.14 12.42 -6.53
C LEU A 23 -4.81 11.04 -6.65
N THR A 24 -4.71 10.21 -5.62
CA THR A 24 -5.35 8.88 -5.60
C THR A 24 -6.87 8.99 -5.35
N LEU A 25 -7.33 9.99 -4.58
CA LEU A 25 -8.74 10.30 -4.33
C LEU A 25 -9.41 11.11 -5.46
N THR A 26 -8.69 12.02 -6.11
CA THR A 26 -9.22 12.84 -7.23
C THR A 26 -9.30 12.07 -8.54
N ASN A 27 -8.47 11.04 -8.73
CA ASN A 27 -8.71 10.07 -9.79
C ASN A 27 -9.96 9.27 -9.40
N LYS A 28 -11.12 9.64 -9.96
CA LYS A 28 -12.46 9.05 -9.73
C LYS A 28 -12.46 7.54 -9.95
N SER A 29 -11.89 6.80 -9.02
CA SER A 29 -11.94 5.37 -9.00
C SER A 29 -13.32 5.01 -8.47
N LYS A 30 -14.24 4.66 -9.38
CA LYS A 30 -15.52 4.08 -9.01
C LYS A 30 -15.21 2.74 -8.34
N ILE A 31 -15.08 2.73 -7.01
CA ILE A 31 -15.06 1.50 -6.23
C ILE A 31 -16.35 0.77 -6.57
N SER A 32 -16.21 -0.29 -7.38
CA SER A 32 -17.35 -1.07 -7.82
C SER A 32 -17.83 -1.97 -6.68
N VAL A 33 -19.13 -2.26 -6.64
CA VAL A 33 -19.71 -3.23 -5.69
C VAL A 33 -18.96 -4.57 -5.74
N TYR A 34 -18.45 -4.94 -6.91
CA TYR A 34 -17.59 -6.10 -7.10
C TYR A 34 -16.32 -6.06 -6.23
N LEU A 35 -15.60 -4.93 -6.18
CA LEU A 35 -14.38 -4.81 -5.38
C LEU A 35 -14.65 -4.90 -3.88
N ILE A 36 -15.77 -4.31 -3.44
CA ILE A 36 -16.22 -4.43 -2.05
C ILE A 36 -16.54 -5.89 -1.73
N ALA A 37 -17.25 -6.58 -2.62
CA ALA A 37 -17.54 -8.01 -2.45
C ALA A 37 -16.27 -8.86 -2.38
N VAL A 38 -15.29 -8.61 -3.27
CA VAL A 38 -13.99 -9.31 -3.25
C VAL A 38 -13.22 -9.02 -1.96
N ALA A 39 -13.24 -7.78 -1.45
CA ALA A 39 -12.61 -7.43 -0.18
C ALA A 39 -13.26 -8.13 1.01
N VAL A 40 -14.59 -8.15 1.06
CA VAL A 40 -15.35 -8.87 2.09
C VAL A 40 -15.04 -10.37 2.04
N LEU A 41 -15.04 -10.95 0.84
CA LEU A 41 -14.69 -12.37 0.67
C LEU A 41 -13.25 -12.66 1.11
N ALA A 42 -12.28 -11.80 0.79
CA ALA A 42 -10.91 -11.97 1.24
C ALA A 42 -10.80 -12.04 2.78
N VAL A 43 -11.55 -11.19 3.49
CA VAL A 43 -11.50 -11.12 4.96
C VAL A 43 -12.27 -12.26 5.62
N ILE A 44 -13.44 -12.61 5.09
CA ILE A 44 -14.30 -13.65 5.67
C ILE A 44 -13.79 -15.05 5.35
N SER A 45 -13.16 -15.24 4.19
CA SER A 45 -12.82 -16.57 3.67
C SER A 45 -12.04 -17.46 4.66
N PRO A 46 -10.99 -16.99 5.37
CA PRO A 46 -10.26 -17.78 6.37
C PRO A 46 -11.16 -18.39 7.47
N PHE A 47 -12.30 -17.78 7.74
CA PHE A 47 -13.22 -18.18 8.80
C PHE A 47 -14.37 -19.08 8.32
N LEU A 48 -14.42 -19.44 7.02
CA LEU A 48 -15.51 -20.28 6.48
C LEU A 48 -15.66 -21.62 7.20
N HIS A 49 -14.56 -22.20 7.67
CA HIS A 49 -14.57 -23.47 8.40
C HIS A 49 -15.29 -23.38 9.76
N VAL A 50 -15.36 -22.19 10.37
CA VAL A 50 -16.01 -21.97 11.67
C VAL A 50 -17.51 -22.25 11.62
N LEU A 51 -18.14 -22.13 10.44
CA LEU A 51 -19.56 -22.40 10.25
C LEU A 51 -19.94 -23.88 10.51
N TYR A 52 -18.98 -24.80 10.43
CA TYR A 52 -19.17 -26.24 10.59
C TYR A 52 -18.47 -26.79 11.84
N LEU A 53 -18.08 -25.92 12.77
CA LEU A 53 -17.27 -26.31 13.94
C LEU A 53 -18.10 -26.99 15.04
N ILE A 54 -19.40 -26.68 15.12
CA ILE A 54 -20.32 -27.16 16.16
C ILE A 54 -21.21 -28.30 15.64
N ASP A 55 -21.66 -28.21 14.39
CA ASP A 55 -22.51 -29.21 13.73
C ASP A 55 -21.88 -29.60 12.39
N ASP A 56 -20.80 -30.39 12.49
CA ASP A 56 -20.03 -30.79 11.33
C ASP A 56 -20.77 -31.84 10.51
N LYS A 57 -20.66 -31.72 9.19
CA LYS A 57 -21.36 -32.56 8.23
C LYS A 57 -20.37 -33.44 7.49
N GLU A 58 -20.89 -34.47 6.85
CA GLU A 58 -20.10 -35.27 5.92
C GLU A 58 -19.45 -34.36 4.87
N GLY A 59 -18.15 -34.53 4.68
CA GLY A 59 -17.38 -33.74 3.73
C GLY A 59 -17.67 -34.14 2.28
N ILE A 60 -17.10 -33.36 1.37
CA ILE A 60 -17.23 -33.58 -0.08
C ILE A 60 -15.84 -33.66 -0.71
N PHE A 61 -15.77 -34.13 -1.96
CA PHE A 61 -14.53 -34.23 -2.72
C PHE A 61 -13.43 -35.00 -1.97
N GLY A 62 -13.75 -36.08 -1.24
CA GLY A 62 -12.77 -36.90 -0.54
C GLY A 62 -12.35 -36.38 0.84
N PHE A 63 -12.91 -35.27 1.31
CA PHE A 63 -12.76 -34.84 2.70
C PHE A 63 -13.76 -35.60 3.59
N SER A 64 -13.30 -36.08 4.76
CA SER A 64 -14.17 -36.76 5.73
C SER A 64 -15.18 -35.81 6.39
N TYR A 65 -14.80 -34.53 6.56
CA TYR A 65 -15.55 -33.52 7.29
C TYR A 65 -15.73 -32.25 6.45
N MET A 66 -16.91 -31.64 6.50
CA MET A 66 -17.21 -30.39 5.79
C MET A 66 -16.36 -29.23 6.33
N SER A 67 -16.11 -29.20 7.65
CA SER A 67 -15.18 -28.25 8.27
C SER A 67 -13.78 -28.29 7.64
N SER A 68 -13.27 -29.49 7.34
CA SER A 68 -11.95 -29.70 6.72
C SER A 68 -11.92 -29.27 5.26
N PHE A 69 -12.99 -29.55 4.51
CA PHE A 69 -13.15 -29.06 3.14
C PHE A 69 -13.19 -27.52 3.11
N MET A 70 -14.02 -26.90 3.95
CA MET A 70 -14.11 -25.44 4.04
C MET A 70 -12.81 -24.79 4.50
N TYR A 71 -12.06 -25.45 5.39
CA TYR A 71 -10.73 -25.00 5.78
C TYR A 71 -9.76 -25.05 4.60
N SER A 72 -9.72 -26.16 3.84
CA SER A 72 -8.88 -26.29 2.65
C SER A 72 -9.25 -25.27 1.57
N LEU A 73 -10.53 -24.96 1.41
CA LEU A 73 -11.05 -23.96 0.46
C LEU A 73 -10.76 -22.51 0.87
N SER A 74 -10.63 -22.25 2.17
CA SER A 74 -10.55 -20.90 2.74
C SER A 74 -9.29 -20.13 2.29
N LEU A 75 -8.11 -20.70 2.52
CA LEU A 75 -6.84 -20.01 2.24
C LEU A 75 -6.63 -19.72 0.74
N PRO A 76 -6.93 -20.65 -0.19
CA PRO A 76 -6.76 -20.35 -1.60
C PRO A 76 -7.79 -19.32 -2.10
N THR A 77 -9.02 -19.36 -1.58
CA THR A 77 -10.05 -18.35 -1.90
C THR A 77 -9.62 -16.96 -1.44
N MET A 78 -9.08 -16.84 -0.21
CA MET A 78 -8.46 -15.60 0.27
C MET A 78 -7.33 -15.16 -0.67
N ALA A 79 -6.40 -16.05 -1.01
CA ALA A 79 -5.26 -15.73 -1.87
C ALA A 79 -5.70 -15.21 -3.26
N LEU A 80 -6.74 -15.81 -3.86
CA LEU A 80 -7.33 -15.33 -5.11
C LEU A 80 -7.90 -13.92 -4.96
N CYS A 81 -8.70 -13.67 -3.92
CA CYS A 81 -9.31 -12.37 -3.68
C CYS A 81 -8.24 -11.29 -3.42
N SER A 82 -7.25 -11.58 -2.58
CA SER A 82 -6.11 -10.69 -2.33
C SER A 82 -5.30 -10.42 -3.60
N GLY A 83 -5.07 -11.42 -4.44
CA GLY A 83 -4.41 -11.26 -5.73
C GLY A 83 -5.17 -10.32 -6.66
N LEU A 84 -6.50 -10.45 -6.74
CA LEU A 84 -7.35 -9.55 -7.54
C LEU A 84 -7.35 -8.11 -7.01
N LEU A 85 -7.42 -7.92 -5.69
CA LEU A 85 -7.35 -6.61 -5.06
C LEU A 85 -6.01 -5.93 -5.31
N LEU A 86 -4.91 -6.66 -5.16
CA LEU A 86 -3.57 -6.14 -5.46
C LEU A 86 -3.43 -5.75 -6.93
N LYS A 87 -4.01 -6.52 -7.85
CA LYS A 87 -4.05 -6.18 -9.28
C LYS A 87 -4.73 -4.84 -9.50
N TYR A 88 -5.87 -4.64 -8.84
CA TYR A 88 -6.65 -3.41 -8.93
C TYR A 88 -5.89 -2.22 -8.33
N VAL A 89 -5.32 -2.35 -7.13
CA VAL A 89 -4.49 -1.31 -6.50
C VAL A 89 -3.31 -0.92 -7.41
N GLY A 90 -2.69 -1.89 -8.09
CA GLY A 90 -1.65 -1.61 -9.08
C GLY A 90 -2.10 -0.66 -10.19
N THR A 91 -3.36 -0.73 -10.63
CA THR A 91 -3.90 0.20 -11.64
C THR A 91 -4.07 1.63 -11.13
N LEU A 92 -4.22 1.81 -9.82
CA LEU A 92 -4.34 3.13 -9.17
C LEU A 92 -2.99 3.79 -8.90
N LEU A 93 -1.92 2.98 -8.88
CA LEU A 93 -0.55 3.42 -8.60
C LEU A 93 0.36 3.13 -9.80
N PRO A 94 0.31 3.92 -10.89
CA PRO A 94 1.02 3.64 -12.15
C PRO A 94 2.53 3.41 -11.96
N HIS A 95 3.15 4.20 -11.08
CA HIS A 95 4.58 4.11 -10.75
C HIS A 95 4.97 2.79 -10.08
N PHE A 96 4.02 2.11 -9.44
CA PHE A 96 4.23 0.84 -8.74
C PHE A 96 3.49 -0.34 -9.40
N ASN A 97 2.76 -0.09 -10.50
CA ASN A 97 1.86 -1.07 -11.13
C ASN A 97 2.57 -2.38 -11.48
N LEU A 98 3.81 -2.31 -11.98
CA LEU A 98 4.60 -3.49 -12.31
C LEU A 98 4.82 -4.40 -11.09
N TYR A 99 5.08 -3.82 -9.92
CA TYR A 99 5.33 -4.56 -8.68
C TYR A 99 4.05 -5.21 -8.16
N PHE A 100 2.97 -4.43 -8.09
CA PHE A 100 1.65 -4.94 -7.71
C PHE A 100 1.17 -6.06 -8.64
N LYS A 101 1.51 -5.99 -9.94
CA LYS A 101 1.20 -7.02 -10.93
C LYS A 101 1.93 -8.34 -10.64
N TYR A 102 3.23 -8.31 -10.32
CA TYR A 102 3.98 -9.52 -9.98
C TYR A 102 3.51 -10.17 -8.67
N ILE A 103 3.28 -9.35 -7.63
CA ILE A 103 2.76 -9.84 -6.35
C ILE A 103 1.35 -10.42 -6.55
N SER A 104 0.48 -9.71 -7.28
CA SER A 104 -0.85 -10.19 -7.64
C SER A 104 -0.82 -11.54 -8.34
N TYR A 105 0.03 -11.71 -9.36
CA TYR A 105 0.16 -12.99 -10.07
C TYR A 105 0.68 -14.12 -9.18
N SER A 106 1.55 -13.81 -8.22
CA SER A 106 2.03 -14.80 -7.24
C SER A 106 0.87 -15.28 -6.36
N PHE A 107 0.06 -14.35 -5.84
CA PHE A 107 -1.13 -14.68 -5.05
C PHE A 107 -2.19 -15.46 -5.85
N LEU A 108 -2.44 -15.05 -7.10
CA LEU A 108 -3.36 -15.75 -7.99
C LEU A 108 -2.86 -17.16 -8.32
N PHE A 109 -1.57 -17.34 -8.56
CA PHE A 109 -0.96 -18.65 -8.82
C PHE A 109 -1.10 -19.56 -7.61
N VAL A 110 -0.73 -19.10 -6.42
CA VAL A 110 -0.85 -19.85 -5.17
C VAL A 110 -2.32 -20.22 -4.91
N GLY A 111 -3.22 -19.26 -5.10
CA GLY A 111 -4.67 -19.48 -4.97
C GLY A 111 -5.16 -20.57 -5.93
N ILE A 112 -4.88 -20.47 -7.23
CA ILE A 112 -5.30 -21.48 -8.21
C ILE A 112 -4.68 -22.85 -7.90
N PHE A 113 -3.38 -22.89 -7.57
CA PHE A 113 -2.66 -24.13 -7.29
C PHE A 113 -3.32 -24.92 -6.15
N PHE A 114 -3.53 -24.26 -5.01
CA PHE A 114 -4.19 -24.92 -3.88
C PHE A 114 -5.68 -25.13 -4.10
N MET A 115 -6.36 -24.31 -4.92
CA MET A 115 -7.75 -24.54 -5.28
C MET A 115 -7.92 -25.83 -6.07
N VAL A 116 -7.03 -26.11 -7.03
CA VAL A 116 -7.01 -27.39 -7.74
C VAL A 116 -6.79 -28.55 -6.77
N TYR A 117 -5.86 -28.38 -5.80
CA TYR A 117 -5.61 -29.39 -4.77
C TYR A 117 -6.84 -29.65 -3.89
N THR A 118 -7.62 -28.63 -3.54
CA THR A 118 -8.87 -28.77 -2.77
C THR A 118 -9.94 -29.54 -3.54
N PHE A 119 -10.07 -29.36 -4.86
CA PHE A 119 -11.13 -30.02 -5.64
C PHE A 119 -10.71 -31.35 -6.26
N VAL A 120 -9.41 -31.61 -6.39
CA VAL A 120 -8.87 -32.85 -6.99
C VAL A 120 -7.84 -33.50 -6.05
N PRO A 121 -8.26 -33.96 -4.86
CA PRO A 121 -7.32 -34.56 -3.89
C PRO A 121 -6.85 -35.96 -4.27
N MET A 122 -7.34 -36.54 -5.37
CA MET A 122 -6.91 -37.86 -5.85
C MET A 122 -5.57 -37.85 -6.62
N PHE A 123 -5.02 -36.66 -6.89
CA PHE A 123 -3.71 -36.53 -7.52
C PHE A 123 -2.79 -35.71 -6.61
N ASP A 124 -2.00 -36.40 -5.79
CA ASP A 124 -0.85 -35.77 -5.16
C ASP A 124 0.12 -35.34 -6.26
N PHE A 125 0.35 -34.04 -6.37
CA PHE A 125 1.44 -33.54 -7.18
C PHE A 125 2.73 -34.16 -6.67
N SER A 126 3.62 -34.55 -7.58
CA SER A 126 4.91 -35.09 -7.17
C SER A 126 5.64 -34.07 -6.30
N THR A 127 6.38 -34.55 -5.31
CA THR A 127 7.16 -33.73 -4.38
C THR A 127 8.02 -32.68 -5.11
N SER A 128 8.51 -33.04 -6.31
CA SER A 128 9.26 -32.14 -7.20
C SER A 128 8.45 -30.93 -7.66
N ILE A 129 7.17 -31.10 -8.04
CA ILE A 129 6.31 -29.98 -8.48
C ILE A 129 6.08 -29.00 -7.34
N TYR A 130 5.83 -29.51 -6.14
CA TYR A 130 5.61 -28.68 -4.94
C TYR A 130 6.84 -27.81 -4.64
N PHE A 131 8.03 -28.42 -4.56
CA PHE A 131 9.26 -27.66 -4.30
C PHE A 131 9.65 -26.73 -5.43
N THR A 132 9.40 -27.12 -6.69
CA THR A 132 9.64 -26.23 -7.84
C THR A 132 8.72 -25.02 -7.80
N GLY A 133 7.43 -25.21 -7.48
CA GLY A 133 6.47 -24.11 -7.31
C GLY A 133 6.89 -23.16 -6.20
N LEU A 134 7.31 -23.69 -5.04
CA LEU A 134 7.82 -22.88 -3.93
C LEU A 134 9.07 -22.08 -4.32
N LEU A 135 10.01 -22.70 -5.03
CA LEU A 135 11.22 -22.03 -5.50
C LEU A 135 10.88 -20.88 -6.46
N VAL A 136 10.00 -21.14 -7.44
CA VAL A 136 9.54 -20.11 -8.39
C VAL A 136 8.87 -18.95 -7.67
N VAL A 137 7.95 -19.22 -6.75
CA VAL A 137 7.28 -18.18 -5.96
C VAL A 137 8.28 -17.40 -5.11
N SER A 138 9.23 -18.08 -4.47
CA SER A 138 10.28 -17.45 -3.67
C SER A 138 11.12 -16.50 -4.50
N VAL A 139 11.59 -16.92 -5.69
CA VAL A 139 12.37 -16.06 -6.59
C VAL A 139 11.56 -14.83 -7.01
N ILE A 140 10.29 -15.00 -7.41
CA ILE A 140 9.43 -13.89 -7.82
C ILE A 140 9.24 -12.90 -6.65
N LEU A 141 8.96 -13.39 -5.45
CA LEU A 141 8.76 -12.54 -4.26
C LEU A 141 10.03 -11.84 -3.84
N THR A 142 11.20 -12.49 -3.89
CA THR A 142 12.49 -11.86 -3.60
C THR A 142 12.79 -10.74 -4.58
N VAL A 143 12.56 -10.98 -5.88
CA VAL A 143 12.74 -9.95 -6.91
C VAL A 143 11.77 -8.78 -6.68
N ALA A 144 10.49 -9.06 -6.42
CA ALA A 144 9.50 -8.03 -6.11
C ALA A 144 9.88 -7.21 -4.86
N SER A 145 10.33 -7.88 -3.80
CA SER A 145 10.78 -7.26 -2.55
C SER A 145 11.99 -6.35 -2.77
N HIS A 146 12.99 -6.80 -3.52
CA HIS A 146 14.17 -5.99 -3.84
C HIS A 146 13.80 -4.67 -4.53
N TYR A 147 12.92 -4.74 -5.53
CA TYR A 147 12.48 -3.54 -6.24
C TYR A 147 11.57 -2.64 -5.40
N LEU A 148 10.69 -3.21 -4.59
CA LEU A 148 9.84 -2.44 -3.67
C LEU A 148 10.69 -1.68 -2.66
N HIS A 149 11.68 -2.35 -2.06
CA HIS A 149 12.62 -1.74 -1.15
C HIS A 149 13.40 -0.60 -1.83
N LYS A 150 13.91 -0.82 -3.05
CA LYS A 150 14.58 0.23 -3.83
C LYS A 150 13.67 1.43 -4.10
N ALA A 151 12.40 1.20 -4.40
CA ALA A 151 11.45 2.26 -4.69
C ALA A 151 11.11 3.09 -3.44
N VAL A 152 11.04 2.45 -2.26
CA VAL A 152 10.88 3.14 -0.97
C VAL A 152 12.10 4.03 -0.71
N LEU A 153 13.31 3.48 -0.78
CA LEU A 153 14.55 4.25 -0.55
C LEU A 153 14.69 5.42 -1.52
N THR A 154 14.38 5.22 -2.81
CA THR A 154 14.44 6.29 -3.82
C THR A 154 13.45 7.42 -3.49
N THR A 155 12.27 7.07 -2.97
CA THR A 155 11.25 8.06 -2.59
C THR A 155 11.70 8.85 -1.37
N GLU A 156 12.30 8.18 -0.39
CA GLU A 156 12.86 8.80 0.81
C GLU A 156 14.02 9.75 0.47
N GLU A 157 14.98 9.31 -0.35
CA GLU A 157 16.09 10.14 -0.83
C GLU A 157 15.60 11.36 -1.60
N ARG A 158 14.59 11.19 -2.46
CA ARG A 158 13.98 12.30 -3.20
C ARG A 158 13.29 13.28 -2.27
N LEU A 159 12.57 12.80 -1.26
CA LEU A 159 11.92 13.64 -0.26
C LEU A 159 12.95 14.43 0.54
N LYS A 160 14.01 13.76 1.04
CA LYS A 160 15.12 14.40 1.73
C LYS A 160 15.76 15.49 0.88
N LYS A 161 15.99 15.24 -0.40
CA LYS A 161 16.54 16.23 -1.34
C LYS A 161 15.61 17.43 -1.56
N ILE A 162 14.30 17.23 -1.64
CA ILE A 162 13.32 18.31 -1.76
C ILE A 162 13.32 19.16 -0.49
N ILE A 163 13.29 18.51 0.69
CA ILE A 163 13.35 19.18 1.99
C ILE A 163 14.64 19.99 2.12
N SER A 164 15.81 19.40 1.84
CA SER A 164 17.08 20.13 1.88
C SER A 164 17.08 21.35 0.97
N LYS A 165 16.61 21.21 -0.29
CA LYS A 165 16.50 22.36 -1.20
C LYS A 165 15.54 23.44 -0.72
N LEU A 166 14.44 23.05 -0.07
CA LEU A 166 13.49 23.99 0.51
C LEU A 166 14.14 24.75 1.66
N PHE A 167 14.86 24.07 2.54
CA PHE A 167 15.62 24.71 3.62
C PHE A 167 16.72 25.63 3.09
N ASP A 168 17.48 25.19 2.08
CA ASP A 168 18.48 26.04 1.42
C ASP A 168 17.84 27.32 0.87
N PHE A 169 16.67 27.21 0.24
CA PHE A 169 15.93 28.36 -0.27
C PHE A 169 15.46 29.30 0.85
N ILE A 170 14.92 28.77 1.95
CA ILE A 170 14.42 29.54 3.10
C ILE A 170 15.58 30.24 3.83
N ILE A 171 16.69 29.53 4.07
CA ILE A 171 17.81 30.02 4.90
C ILE A 171 18.76 30.91 4.09
N LEU A 172 19.09 30.52 2.85
CA LEU A 172 20.16 31.18 2.09
C LEU A 172 19.63 32.19 1.08
N GLU A 173 18.51 31.89 0.41
CA GLU A 173 18.05 32.67 -0.74
C GLU A 173 16.98 33.71 -0.36
N THR A 174 16.07 33.37 0.55
CA THR A 174 14.97 34.24 0.98
C THR A 174 15.46 35.51 1.71
N PRO A 175 16.41 35.46 2.68
CA PRO A 175 16.86 36.66 3.38
C PRO A 175 17.58 37.63 2.43
N ARG A 176 18.31 37.09 1.46
CA ARG A 176 19.12 37.87 0.52
C ARG A 176 18.31 38.57 -0.57
N LYS A 177 17.24 37.94 -1.04
CA LYS A 177 16.46 38.47 -2.18
C LYS A 177 15.12 39.06 -1.78
N HIS A 178 14.53 38.66 -0.66
CA HIS A 178 13.10 38.91 -0.37
C HIS A 178 12.87 39.57 1.00
N VAL A 179 13.92 39.76 1.81
CA VAL A 179 13.84 40.44 3.11
C VAL A 179 14.70 41.70 3.11
N SER A 180 14.13 42.82 3.53
CA SER A 180 14.85 44.09 3.72
C SER A 180 15.98 43.92 4.74
N GLU A 181 17.14 44.54 4.52
CA GLU A 181 18.34 44.40 5.36
C GLU A 181 18.05 44.59 6.87
N GLU A 182 17.22 45.57 7.21
CA GLU A 182 16.82 45.87 8.59
C GLU A 182 16.08 44.73 9.31
N LYS A 183 15.45 43.81 8.57
CA LYS A 183 14.65 42.69 9.10
C LYS A 183 15.31 41.33 8.94
N GLN A 184 16.52 41.26 8.39
CA GLN A 184 17.21 40.00 8.14
C GLN A 184 17.58 39.29 9.46
N ILE A 185 17.96 40.05 10.49
CA ILE A 185 18.32 39.51 11.81
C ILE A 185 17.09 38.85 12.47
N ASP A 186 15.95 39.54 12.47
CA ASP A 186 14.69 39.00 13.02
C ASP A 186 14.22 37.75 12.28
N TYR A 187 14.40 37.73 10.95
CA TYR A 187 14.09 36.56 10.13
C TYR A 187 14.95 35.35 10.52
N VAL A 188 16.26 35.55 10.73
CA VAL A 188 17.19 34.48 11.15
C VAL A 188 16.79 33.90 12.50
N ILE A 189 16.56 34.76 13.49
CA ILE A 189 16.15 34.35 14.84
C ILE A 189 14.84 33.56 14.79
N SER A 190 13.90 33.96 13.91
CA SER A 190 12.59 33.31 13.79
C SER A 190 12.67 31.87 13.26
N TYR A 191 13.46 31.61 12.21
CA TYR A 191 13.55 30.24 11.67
C TYR A 191 14.44 29.35 12.54
N GLU A 192 15.49 29.87 13.19
CA GLU A 192 16.33 29.09 14.12
C GLU A 192 15.52 28.56 15.29
N LYS A 193 14.62 29.40 15.84
CA LYS A 193 13.70 28.97 16.90
C LYS A 193 12.83 27.80 16.45
N ILE A 194 12.24 27.88 15.26
CA ILE A 194 11.36 26.85 14.71
C ILE A 194 12.14 25.55 14.43
N ILE A 195 13.36 25.63 13.90
CA ILE A 195 14.19 24.45 13.63
C ILE A 195 14.58 23.73 14.92
N ASN A 196 14.98 24.47 15.96
CA ASN A 196 15.35 23.87 17.25
C ASN A 196 14.14 23.23 17.94
N GLU A 197 12.97 23.85 17.87
CA GLU A 197 11.72 23.30 18.43
C GLU A 197 11.33 21.96 17.77
N ILE A 198 11.59 21.80 16.46
CA ILE A 198 11.37 20.53 15.74
C ILE A 198 12.48 19.51 16.02
N GLY A 199 13.71 19.95 16.28
CA GLY A 199 14.87 19.06 16.51
C GLY A 199 14.94 18.45 17.91
N ASP A 200 14.20 19.00 18.88
CA ASP A 200 14.13 18.53 20.27
C ASP A 200 12.98 17.52 20.52
N GLU A 201 12.12 17.23 19.51
CA GLU A 201 11.12 16.13 19.52
C GLU A 201 11.66 14.81 18.94
#